data_AF-A0A7K7KPP2-F1
#
_entry.id   AF-A0A7K7KPP2-F1
#
_cell.length_a   1.000
_cell.length_b   1.000
_cell.length_c   1.000
_cell.angle_alpha   90.00
_cell.angle_beta   90.00
_cell.angle_gamma   90.00
#
_symmetry.space_group_name_H-M   'P 1'
#
loop_
_entity.id
_entity.type
_entity.pdbx_description
1 polymer ?
#
loop_
_entity_poly.entity_id
_entity_poly.type
_entity_poly.pdbx_seq_one_letter_code
_entity_poly.pdbx_strand_id
1 'polypeptide(L)'
;RGAFSIVRRCVKVLAGQEYAAKIINTKKLSARDHQKLEREARICRLLKHPNIVRLHDSISEEGHHYLIFDLVTGGELFEDIVAREYYSEADASHCIQQILEAVLHCHQMGVVHRDLKPENLLLASKLKGAAVKLADFGLAIEVEGDQQAWFGFAGTPGYLSPEVLRKDPYGKAVDLWACGVILYILLVGYPPFWDEDQHRLYQQIKAGAYDFPSPEWDTVTPEAKDLINKMLTINPSKRITAAEALKHPWISHRATVASCMHRQETVDCLKKFNARRKLKGAILTTMLATRNFSGGKSGGNKKNDGVKKRKSSSSVQLMESSESTNTTIEDEDTKVRKQEIIKVTEQLIEAISNGDFESYTKMCDPGMTAFEPEALGNLVEGLDFHRFYFENLWSRNSKPVHTTILNPHIHLMGDESACIAYIRITQYVDAGGIPRTAQSEETRIWHRRDGKWQIVHFHRSGAPSVLPQ
;
A
#
# COMPACT_ATOMS: atom_id res chain seq x y z
N ARG A 1 -9.77 0.77 -5.58
CA ARG A 1 -9.07 0.39 -6.84
C ARG A 1 -7.71 -0.16 -6.43
N GLY A 2 -7.16 -1.16 -7.11
CA GLY A 2 -5.80 -1.65 -6.91
C GLY A 2 -5.00 -1.58 -8.22
N ALA A 3 -3.71 -1.92 -8.18
CA ALA A 3 -2.80 -1.76 -9.32
C ALA A 3 -3.29 -2.44 -10.63
N PHE A 4 -3.94 -3.59 -10.55
CA PHE A 4 -4.42 -4.36 -11.71
C PHE A 4 -5.92 -4.69 -11.66
N SER A 5 -6.63 -4.14 -10.68
CA SER A 5 -8.04 -4.48 -10.48
C SER A 5 -8.88 -3.30 -10.01
N ILE A 6 -10.15 -3.34 -10.41
CA ILE A 6 -11.17 -2.44 -9.92
C ILE A 6 -12.28 -3.27 -9.28
N VAL A 7 -12.81 -2.79 -8.15
CA VAL A 7 -13.98 -3.42 -7.52
C VAL A 7 -15.20 -2.57 -7.87
N ARG A 8 -16.24 -3.20 -8.42
CA ARG A 8 -17.51 -2.55 -8.77
C ARG A 8 -18.67 -3.33 -8.18
N ARG A 9 -19.72 -2.62 -7.74
CA ARG A 9 -21.01 -3.25 -7.44
C ARG A 9 -21.59 -3.86 -8.73
N CYS A 10 -22.12 -5.07 -8.64
CA CYS A 10 -22.87 -5.72 -9.71
C CYS A 10 -24.14 -6.39 -9.17
N VAL A 11 -25.05 -6.74 -10.07
CA VAL A 11 -26.32 -7.43 -9.74
C VAL A 11 -26.44 -8.65 -10.62
N LYS A 12 -26.74 -9.81 -10.03
CA LYS A 12 -27.00 -11.04 -10.77
C LYS A 12 -28.39 -10.98 -11.39
N VAL A 13 -28.47 -10.76 -12.71
CA VAL A 13 -29.72 -10.49 -13.45
C VAL A 13 -30.85 -11.46 -13.11
N LEU A 14 -30.59 -12.76 -13.10
CA LEU A 14 -31.61 -13.79 -12.87
C LEU A 14 -32.14 -13.85 -11.43
N ALA A 15 -31.38 -13.34 -10.45
CA ALA A 15 -31.71 -13.45 -9.03
C ALA A 15 -32.01 -12.09 -8.36
N GLY A 16 -31.64 -10.98 -9.00
CA GLY A 16 -31.73 -9.63 -8.41
C GLY A 16 -30.76 -9.38 -7.23
N GLN A 17 -29.89 -10.33 -6.91
CA GLN A 17 -28.98 -10.24 -5.77
C GLN A 17 -27.74 -9.40 -6.11
N GLU A 18 -27.34 -8.50 -5.20
CA GLU A 18 -26.18 -7.63 -5.35
C GLU A 18 -24.87 -8.27 -4.85
N TYR A 19 -23.76 -7.94 -5.51
CA TYR A 19 -22.42 -8.43 -5.23
C TYR A 19 -21.35 -7.36 -5.48
N ALA A 20 -20.12 -7.64 -5.05
CA ALA A 20 -18.93 -6.89 -5.43
C ALA A 20 -18.09 -7.69 -6.44
N ALA A 21 -17.95 -7.21 -7.67
CA ALA A 21 -17.09 -7.80 -8.67
C ALA A 21 -15.69 -7.15 -8.63
N LYS A 22 -14.67 -7.93 -8.26
CA LYS A 22 -13.26 -7.57 -8.46
C LYS A 22 -12.90 -7.94 -9.89
N ILE A 23 -12.81 -6.93 -10.75
CA ILE A 23 -12.50 -7.04 -12.18
C ILE A 23 -10.99 -6.86 -12.34
N ILE A 24 -10.32 -7.88 -12.83
CA ILE A 24 -8.87 -7.93 -12.99
C ILE A 24 -8.56 -7.97 -14.49
N ASN A 25 -7.70 -7.07 -14.96
CA ASN A 25 -7.27 -7.08 -16.36
C ASN A 25 -6.14 -8.10 -16.55
N THR A 26 -6.45 -9.25 -17.13
CA THR A 26 -5.49 -10.37 -17.30
C THR A 26 -4.44 -10.08 -18.36
N LYS A 27 -4.72 -9.18 -19.33
CA LYS A 27 -3.73 -8.77 -20.34
C LYS A 27 -2.52 -8.06 -19.73
N LYS A 28 -2.69 -7.41 -18.57
CA LYS A 28 -1.63 -6.70 -17.85
C LYS A 28 -0.86 -7.58 -16.85
N LEU A 29 -1.27 -8.85 -16.68
CA LEU A 29 -0.68 -9.73 -15.67
C LEU A 29 0.50 -10.53 -16.25
N SER A 30 1.56 -10.65 -15.46
CA SER A 30 2.62 -11.62 -15.73
C SER A 30 2.13 -13.07 -15.50
N ALA A 31 2.87 -14.06 -15.98
CA ALA A 31 2.59 -15.47 -15.67
C ALA A 31 2.58 -15.75 -14.15
N ARG A 32 3.42 -15.05 -13.40
CA ARG A 32 3.47 -15.14 -11.94
C ARG A 32 2.22 -14.56 -11.28
N ASP A 33 1.67 -13.48 -11.83
CA ASP A 33 0.47 -12.86 -11.27
C ASP A 33 -0.80 -13.66 -11.61
N HIS A 34 -0.82 -14.35 -12.75
CA HIS A 34 -1.86 -15.35 -13.03
C HIS A 34 -1.88 -16.47 -11.98
N GLN A 35 -0.72 -17.02 -11.61
CA GLN A 35 -0.65 -18.04 -10.54
C GLN A 35 -1.12 -17.51 -9.17
N LYS A 36 -0.83 -16.23 -8.86
CA LYS A 36 -1.34 -15.60 -7.63
C LYS A 36 -2.86 -15.47 -7.67
N LEU A 37 -3.43 -15.10 -8.81
CA LEU A 37 -4.87 -14.99 -9.01
C LEU A 37 -5.57 -16.34 -8.81
N GLU A 38 -5.06 -17.41 -9.40
CA GLU A 38 -5.61 -18.76 -9.20
C GLU A 38 -5.56 -19.20 -7.74
N ARG A 39 -4.46 -18.89 -7.03
CA ARG A 39 -4.35 -19.14 -5.60
C ARG A 39 -5.35 -18.32 -4.79
N GLU A 40 -5.50 -17.03 -5.08
CA GLU A 40 -6.48 -16.16 -4.41
C GLU A 40 -7.90 -16.70 -4.60
N ALA A 41 -8.28 -17.06 -5.82
CA ALA A 41 -9.61 -17.62 -6.11
C ALA A 41 -9.85 -18.95 -5.37
N ARG A 42 -8.85 -19.85 -5.33
CA ARG A 42 -8.91 -21.12 -4.60
C ARG A 42 -9.08 -20.91 -3.09
N ILE A 43 -8.24 -20.06 -2.48
CA ILE A 43 -8.30 -19.73 -1.06
C ILE A 43 -9.67 -19.13 -0.71
N CYS A 44 -10.12 -18.12 -1.46
CA CYS A 44 -11.39 -17.47 -1.19
C CYS A 44 -12.60 -18.40 -1.37
N ARG A 45 -12.51 -19.44 -2.20
CA ARG A 45 -13.55 -20.48 -2.34
C ARG A 45 -13.56 -21.46 -1.16
N LEU A 46 -12.40 -21.73 -0.56
CA LEU A 46 -12.24 -22.58 0.63
C LEU A 46 -12.81 -21.89 1.89
N LEU A 47 -12.55 -20.59 2.04
CA LEU A 47 -12.89 -19.85 3.26
C LEU A 47 -14.37 -19.46 3.31
N LYS A 48 -15.12 -20.08 4.22
CA LYS A 48 -16.54 -19.80 4.49
C LYS A 48 -16.72 -19.48 5.97
N HIS A 49 -16.77 -18.20 6.30
CA HIS A 49 -16.91 -17.72 7.69
C HIS A 49 -17.72 -16.42 7.72
N PRO A 50 -18.58 -16.17 8.74
CA PRO A 50 -19.36 -14.94 8.85
C PRO A 50 -18.50 -13.67 8.80
N ASN A 51 -17.30 -13.71 9.39
CA ASN A 51 -16.35 -12.59 9.43
C ASN A 51 -15.31 -12.60 8.29
N ILE A 52 -15.57 -13.31 7.19
CA ILE A 52 -14.76 -13.27 5.95
C ILE A 52 -15.68 -12.84 4.79
N VAL A 53 -15.18 -12.01 3.89
CA VAL A 53 -15.88 -11.67 2.63
C VAL A 53 -15.86 -12.90 1.72
N ARG A 54 -17.03 -13.50 1.49
CA ARG A 54 -17.13 -14.76 0.74
C ARG A 54 -17.00 -14.54 -0.77
N LEU A 55 -16.27 -15.43 -1.45
CA LEU A 55 -16.31 -15.56 -2.90
C LEU A 55 -17.48 -16.45 -3.32
N HIS A 56 -18.35 -15.95 -4.19
CA HIS A 56 -19.47 -16.66 -4.78
C HIS A 56 -19.11 -17.30 -6.11
N ASP A 57 -18.38 -16.56 -6.95
CA ASP A 57 -18.05 -17.01 -8.30
C ASP A 57 -16.70 -16.49 -8.80
N SER A 58 -16.12 -17.18 -9.77
CA SER A 58 -14.87 -16.83 -10.42
C SER A 58 -15.01 -17.09 -11.92
N ILE A 59 -15.14 -16.03 -12.70
CA ILE A 59 -15.43 -16.08 -14.13
C ILE A 59 -14.22 -15.55 -14.90
N SER A 60 -13.74 -16.32 -15.87
CA SER A 60 -12.64 -15.91 -16.75
C SER A 60 -13.21 -15.60 -18.13
N GLU A 61 -12.89 -14.42 -18.65
CA GLU A 61 -13.26 -13.96 -19.99
C GLU A 61 -12.01 -13.48 -20.75
N GLU A 62 -12.18 -13.15 -22.03
CA GLU A 62 -11.06 -12.67 -22.85
C GLU A 62 -10.51 -11.34 -22.31
N GLY A 63 -9.30 -11.40 -21.73
CA GLY A 63 -8.59 -10.25 -21.20
C GLY A 63 -9.02 -9.76 -19.81
N HIS A 64 -10.02 -10.39 -19.19
CA HIS A 64 -10.48 -10.05 -17.85
C HIS A 64 -10.81 -11.28 -17.01
N HIS A 65 -10.62 -11.18 -15.70
CA HIS A 65 -11.06 -12.16 -14.73
C HIS A 65 -11.90 -11.48 -13.67
N TYR A 66 -13.02 -12.09 -13.31
CA TYR A 66 -14.01 -11.55 -12.39
C TYR A 66 -14.10 -12.45 -11.16
N LEU A 67 -13.78 -11.91 -9.99
CA LEU A 67 -14.04 -12.55 -8.72
C LEU A 67 -15.26 -11.89 -8.07
N ILE A 68 -16.33 -12.65 -7.87
CA ILE A 68 -17.63 -12.15 -7.38
C ILE A 68 -17.74 -12.42 -5.89
N PHE A 69 -17.68 -11.37 -5.09
CA PHE A 69 -17.68 -11.42 -3.62
C PHE A 69 -19.00 -10.92 -3.02
N ASP A 70 -19.22 -11.22 -1.74
CA ASP A 70 -20.20 -10.50 -0.92
C ASP A 70 -20.04 -8.98 -1.11
N LEU A 71 -21.16 -8.29 -1.33
CA LEU A 71 -21.17 -6.83 -1.26
C LEU A 71 -21.19 -6.39 0.21
N VAL A 72 -20.12 -5.75 0.66
CA VAL A 72 -20.05 -5.08 1.98
C VAL A 72 -20.15 -3.57 1.81
N THR A 73 -21.01 -2.93 2.59
CA THR A 73 -21.38 -1.50 2.40
C THR A 73 -21.05 -0.61 3.59
N GLY A 74 -20.52 -1.17 4.67
CA GLY A 74 -20.17 -0.42 5.88
C GLY A 74 -18.87 0.38 5.79
N GLY A 75 -18.03 0.12 4.79
CA GLY A 75 -16.73 0.77 4.66
C GLY A 75 -15.65 0.14 5.55
N GLU A 76 -14.56 0.88 5.77
CA GLU A 76 -13.43 0.44 6.60
C GLU A 76 -13.76 0.59 8.09
N LEU A 77 -13.45 -0.43 8.90
CA LEU A 77 -13.69 -0.45 10.36
C LEU A 77 -13.12 0.79 11.05
N PHE A 78 -11.90 1.18 10.68
CA PHE A 78 -11.20 2.31 11.29
C PHE A 78 -11.87 3.67 10.99
N GLU A 79 -12.59 3.79 9.88
CA GLU A 79 -13.33 5.01 9.54
C GLU A 79 -14.64 5.08 10.34
N ASP A 80 -15.30 3.93 10.51
CA ASP A 80 -16.51 3.84 11.33
C ASP A 80 -16.23 4.17 12.79
N ILE A 81 -15.12 3.69 13.36
CA ILE A 81 -14.72 4.02 14.75
C ILE A 81 -14.61 5.54 14.94
N VAL A 82 -14.03 6.25 13.97
CA VAL A 82 -13.88 7.71 14.03
C VAL A 82 -15.21 8.45 13.94
N ALA A 83 -16.24 7.83 13.37
CA ALA A 83 -17.59 8.39 13.25
C ALA A 83 -18.49 8.08 14.46
N ARG A 84 -18.03 7.27 15.43
CA ARG A 84 -18.82 6.92 16.62
C ARG A 84 -18.72 8.03 17.66
N GLU A 85 -19.86 8.35 18.28
CA GLU A 85 -19.92 9.23 19.46
C GLU A 85 -19.27 8.59 20.70
N TYR A 86 -19.21 7.26 20.72
CA TYR A 86 -18.68 6.51 21.85
C TYR A 86 -17.83 5.32 21.35
N TYR A 87 -16.66 5.20 21.94
CA TYR A 87 -15.67 4.16 21.67
C TYR A 87 -14.87 3.86 22.94
N SER A 88 -14.74 2.57 23.27
CA SER A 88 -14.16 2.05 24.51
C SER A 88 -13.27 0.81 24.26
N GLU A 89 -12.59 0.31 25.31
CA GLU A 89 -11.88 -0.97 25.20
C GLU A 89 -12.82 -2.14 24.92
N ALA A 90 -14.05 -2.12 25.46
CA ALA A 90 -15.04 -3.15 25.18
C ALA A 90 -15.37 -3.21 23.68
N ASP A 91 -15.47 -2.06 23.01
CA ASP A 91 -15.68 -1.99 21.56
C ASP A 91 -14.47 -2.52 20.77
N ALA A 92 -13.25 -2.13 21.17
CA ALA A 92 -12.01 -2.62 20.59
C ALA A 92 -11.87 -4.15 20.76
N SER A 93 -12.21 -4.66 21.95
CA SER A 93 -12.26 -6.08 22.28
C SER A 93 -13.28 -6.83 21.40
N HIS A 94 -14.44 -6.23 21.12
CA HIS A 94 -15.43 -6.80 20.21
C HIS A 94 -14.95 -6.85 18.76
N CYS A 95 -14.23 -5.82 18.32
CA CYS A 95 -13.63 -5.80 16.99
C CYS A 95 -12.53 -6.87 16.84
N ILE A 96 -11.58 -6.93 17.77
CA ILE A 96 -10.47 -7.90 17.68
C ILE A 96 -10.96 -9.34 17.82
N GLN A 97 -12.03 -9.60 18.58
CA GLN A 97 -12.64 -10.93 18.65
C GLN A 97 -13.06 -11.41 17.27
N GLN A 98 -13.82 -10.61 16.53
CA GLN A 98 -14.30 -10.96 15.19
C GLN A 98 -13.16 -11.15 14.18
N ILE A 99 -12.09 -10.35 14.32
CA ILE A 99 -10.86 -10.50 13.52
C ILE A 99 -10.18 -11.84 13.84
N LEU A 100 -10.02 -12.17 15.12
CA LEU A 100 -9.39 -13.42 15.56
C LEU A 100 -10.23 -14.65 15.20
N GLU A 101 -11.56 -14.56 15.19
CA GLU A 101 -12.45 -15.63 14.71
C GLU A 101 -12.21 -15.90 13.21
N ALA A 102 -12.13 -14.84 12.39
CA ALA A 102 -11.78 -14.98 10.97
C ALA A 102 -10.37 -15.57 10.77
N VAL A 103 -9.38 -15.08 11.52
CA VAL A 103 -7.99 -15.56 11.44
C VAL A 103 -7.87 -17.03 11.89
N LEU A 104 -8.56 -17.41 12.97
CA LEU A 104 -8.61 -18.79 13.43
C LEU A 104 -9.20 -19.71 12.35
N HIS A 105 -10.30 -19.30 11.70
CA HIS A 105 -10.89 -20.06 10.60
C HIS A 105 -9.89 -20.23 9.44
N CYS A 106 -9.18 -19.16 9.04
CA CYS A 106 -8.11 -19.25 8.04
C CYS A 106 -7.05 -20.29 8.46
N HIS A 107 -6.58 -20.21 9.70
CA HIS A 107 -5.52 -21.07 10.22
C HIS A 107 -5.92 -22.54 10.31
N GLN A 108 -7.18 -22.81 10.65
CA GLN A 108 -7.76 -24.17 10.64
C GLN A 108 -7.86 -24.74 9.23
N MET A 109 -8.11 -23.90 8.24
CA MET A 109 -8.13 -24.28 6.82
C MET A 109 -6.74 -24.31 6.17
N GLY A 110 -5.67 -24.18 6.96
CA GLY A 110 -4.30 -24.17 6.46
C GLY A 110 -3.98 -22.93 5.62
N VAL A 111 -4.63 -21.79 5.87
CA VAL A 111 -4.39 -20.53 5.15
C VAL A 111 -3.75 -19.49 6.08
N VAL A 112 -2.74 -18.78 5.58
CA VAL A 112 -2.12 -17.63 6.26
C VAL A 112 -2.34 -16.38 5.40
N HIS A 113 -2.86 -15.31 6.01
CA HIS A 113 -3.26 -14.10 5.28
C HIS A 113 -2.07 -13.26 4.83
N ARG A 114 -1.08 -13.05 5.71
CA ARG A 114 0.19 -12.30 5.51
C ARG A 114 0.09 -10.79 5.25
N ASP A 115 -1.11 -10.25 5.06
CA ASP A 115 -1.31 -8.80 4.88
C ASP A 115 -2.51 -8.27 5.69
N LEU A 116 -2.59 -8.67 6.97
CA LEU A 116 -3.59 -8.10 7.88
C LEU A 116 -3.23 -6.64 8.21
N LYS A 117 -4.19 -5.75 7.96
CA LYS A 117 -4.06 -4.29 8.14
C LYS A 117 -5.44 -3.62 8.11
N PRO A 118 -5.58 -2.36 8.56
CA PRO A 118 -6.84 -1.62 8.57
C PRO A 118 -7.63 -1.64 7.26
N GLU A 119 -6.95 -1.53 6.10
CA GLU A 119 -7.57 -1.56 4.77
C GLU A 119 -8.39 -2.83 4.50
N ASN A 120 -7.98 -3.94 5.12
CA ASN A 120 -8.53 -5.27 4.88
C ASN A 120 -9.62 -5.64 5.91
N LEU A 121 -10.01 -4.69 6.77
CA LEU A 121 -11.01 -4.85 7.82
C LEU A 121 -12.25 -4.01 7.49
N LEU A 122 -13.25 -4.64 6.89
CA LEU A 122 -14.45 -3.97 6.40
C LEU A 122 -15.65 -4.24 7.31
N LEU A 123 -16.65 -3.37 7.28
CA LEU A 123 -17.93 -3.60 7.94
C LEU A 123 -18.98 -4.10 6.95
N ALA A 124 -19.74 -5.12 7.35
CA ALA A 124 -20.76 -5.74 6.49
C ALA A 124 -21.81 -4.72 5.99
N SER A 125 -22.21 -3.78 6.85
CA SER A 125 -23.15 -2.71 6.53
C SER A 125 -22.92 -1.48 7.43
N LYS A 126 -23.67 -0.41 7.20
CA LYS A 126 -23.69 0.79 8.08
C LYS A 126 -24.59 0.64 9.31
N LEU A 127 -25.25 -0.51 9.47
CA LEU A 127 -26.12 -0.75 10.63
C LEU A 127 -25.27 -0.83 11.91
N LYS A 128 -25.81 -0.30 13.00
CA LYS A 128 -25.17 -0.39 14.31
C LYS A 128 -24.96 -1.86 14.68
N GLY A 129 -23.73 -2.22 15.04
CA GLY A 129 -23.36 -3.62 15.34
C GLY A 129 -23.11 -4.49 14.10
N ALA A 130 -22.92 -3.90 12.92
CA ALA A 130 -22.50 -4.66 11.74
C ALA A 130 -21.21 -5.46 11.99
N ALA A 131 -21.18 -6.69 11.48
CA ALA A 131 -20.03 -7.57 11.65
C ALA A 131 -18.79 -7.04 10.92
N VAL A 132 -17.62 -7.22 11.54
CA VAL A 132 -16.32 -7.03 10.90
C VAL A 132 -16.06 -8.19 9.95
N LYS A 133 -15.65 -7.89 8.73
CA LYS A 133 -15.33 -8.85 7.68
C LYS A 133 -13.91 -8.62 7.16
N LEU A 134 -13.10 -9.66 7.24
CA LEU A 134 -11.78 -9.73 6.63
C LEU A 134 -11.90 -9.84 5.11
N ALA A 135 -11.15 -9.01 4.40
CA ALA A 135 -11.12 -8.93 2.94
C ALA A 135 -9.69 -9.01 2.39
N ASP A 136 -9.58 -9.21 1.07
CA ASP A 136 -8.35 -9.21 0.27
C ASP A 136 -7.28 -10.26 0.62
N PHE A 137 -7.42 -11.45 0.03
CA PHE A 137 -6.50 -12.57 0.18
C PHE A 137 -5.41 -12.63 -0.91
N GLY A 138 -5.14 -11.53 -1.62
CA GLY A 138 -4.18 -11.52 -2.74
C GLY A 138 -2.74 -11.92 -2.37
N LEU A 139 -2.36 -11.76 -1.10
CA LEU A 139 -1.06 -12.20 -0.56
C LEU A 139 -1.14 -13.49 0.26
N ALA A 140 -2.31 -14.09 0.40
CA ALA A 140 -2.49 -15.30 1.20
C ALA A 140 -1.77 -16.51 0.60
N ILE A 141 -1.46 -17.47 1.46
CA ILE A 141 -0.80 -18.74 1.12
C ILE A 141 -1.51 -19.91 1.82
N GLU A 142 -1.34 -21.10 1.25
CA GLU A 142 -1.68 -22.36 1.90
C GLU A 142 -0.43 -22.93 2.57
N VAL A 143 -0.60 -23.51 3.76
CA VAL A 143 0.43 -24.16 4.56
C VAL A 143 -0.03 -25.56 4.96
N GLU A 144 0.89 -26.52 4.98
CA GLU A 144 0.60 -27.89 5.38
C GLU A 144 0.72 -28.05 6.91
N GLY A 145 -0.41 -28.24 7.58
CA GLY A 145 -0.44 -28.36 9.04
C GLY A 145 0.18 -27.15 9.74
N ASP A 146 1.23 -27.38 10.53
CA ASP A 146 2.00 -26.35 11.23
C ASP A 146 3.42 -26.20 10.67
N GLN A 147 3.69 -26.75 9.47
CA GLN A 147 4.99 -26.60 8.83
C GLN A 147 5.27 -25.13 8.51
N GLN A 148 6.51 -24.72 8.78
CA GLN A 148 7.01 -23.40 8.44
C GLN A 148 7.92 -23.48 7.22
N ALA A 149 7.80 -22.51 6.31
CA ALA A 149 8.65 -22.41 5.14
C ALA A 149 8.94 -20.94 4.79
N TRP A 150 9.88 -20.72 3.88
CA TRP A 150 10.12 -19.39 3.34
C TRP A 150 9.18 -19.11 2.16
N PHE A 151 8.07 -18.43 2.41
CA PHE A 151 7.07 -18.09 1.39
C PHE A 151 7.35 -16.74 0.69
N GLY A 152 8.56 -16.20 0.87
CA GLY A 152 8.99 -14.92 0.33
C GLY A 152 8.65 -13.72 1.21
N PHE A 153 9.21 -12.57 0.84
CA PHE A 153 8.98 -11.28 1.50
C PHE A 153 7.70 -10.65 0.93
N ALA A 154 6.63 -10.59 1.73
CA ALA A 154 5.34 -10.00 1.36
C ALA A 154 4.63 -9.46 2.61
N GLY A 155 3.85 -8.40 2.44
CA GLY A 155 3.09 -7.72 3.50
C GLY A 155 3.41 -6.22 3.57
N THR A 156 2.61 -5.49 4.34
CA THR A 156 2.75 -4.04 4.51
C THR A 156 3.78 -3.71 5.60
N PRO A 157 4.77 -2.82 5.38
CA PRO A 157 5.93 -2.61 6.26
C PRO A 157 5.66 -2.54 7.77
N GLY A 158 4.68 -1.75 8.22
CA GLY A 158 4.36 -1.58 9.65
C GLY A 158 3.67 -2.78 10.31
N TYR A 159 3.25 -3.78 9.54
CA TYR A 159 2.56 -4.98 10.02
C TYR A 159 3.40 -6.26 9.78
N LEU A 160 4.58 -6.14 9.17
CA LEU A 160 5.49 -7.26 8.96
C LEU A 160 5.99 -7.78 10.30
N SER A 161 6.06 -9.11 10.44
CA SER A 161 6.59 -9.75 11.63
C SER A 161 8.12 -9.85 11.61
N PRO A 162 8.78 -9.98 12.78
CA PRO A 162 10.24 -10.06 12.88
C PRO A 162 10.85 -11.18 12.05
N GLU A 163 10.24 -12.37 12.06
CA GLU A 163 10.71 -13.55 11.32
C GLU A 163 10.68 -13.34 9.79
N VAL A 164 9.71 -12.61 9.25
CA VAL A 164 9.68 -12.25 7.81
C VAL A 164 10.82 -11.30 7.48
N LEU A 165 11.10 -10.31 8.35
CA LEU A 165 12.19 -9.35 8.17
C LEU A 165 13.58 -9.98 8.31
N ARG A 166 13.72 -11.00 9.16
CA ARG A 166 14.94 -11.79 9.32
C ARG A 166 15.16 -12.81 8.20
N LYS A 167 14.13 -13.04 7.38
CA LYS A 167 14.10 -14.06 6.32
C LYS A 167 14.10 -15.49 6.87
N ASP A 168 13.56 -15.67 8.06
CA ASP A 168 13.38 -16.99 8.66
C ASP A 168 12.16 -17.68 8.04
N PRO A 169 12.09 -19.03 8.03
CA PRO A 169 10.85 -19.74 7.76
C PRO A 169 9.72 -19.26 8.67
N TYR A 170 8.52 -19.12 8.14
CA TYR A 170 7.38 -18.62 8.89
C TYR A 170 6.10 -19.37 8.53
N GLY A 171 5.02 -19.09 9.26
CA GLY A 171 3.70 -19.69 9.09
C GLY A 171 2.61 -18.84 9.73
N LYS A 172 1.60 -19.48 10.33
CA LYS A 172 0.41 -18.85 10.92
C LYS A 172 0.70 -17.70 11.90
N ALA A 173 1.81 -17.77 12.65
CA ALA A 173 2.16 -16.78 13.66
C ALA A 173 2.35 -15.34 13.13
N VAL A 174 2.63 -15.16 11.82
CA VAL A 174 2.78 -13.81 11.23
C VAL A 174 1.48 -13.01 11.30
N ASP A 175 0.33 -13.67 11.18
CA ASP A 175 -0.98 -13.02 11.26
C ASP A 175 -1.26 -12.52 12.68
N LEU A 176 -0.76 -13.23 13.71
CA LEU A 176 -0.95 -12.84 15.11
C LEU A 176 -0.09 -11.64 15.50
N TRP A 177 1.10 -11.49 14.90
CA TRP A 177 1.87 -10.26 15.02
C TRP A 177 1.09 -9.06 14.47
N ALA A 178 0.55 -9.19 13.26
CA ALA A 178 -0.26 -8.14 12.65
C ALA A 178 -1.52 -7.83 13.48
N CYS A 179 -2.17 -8.84 14.08
CA CYS A 179 -3.27 -8.62 15.04
C CYS A 179 -2.83 -7.81 16.26
N GLY A 180 -1.62 -8.03 16.79
CA GLY A 180 -1.07 -7.23 17.89
C GLY A 180 -0.86 -5.77 17.51
N VAL A 181 -0.35 -5.52 16.30
CA VAL A 181 -0.20 -4.16 15.75
C VAL A 181 -1.57 -3.49 15.58
N ILE A 182 -2.55 -4.22 15.03
CA ILE A 182 -3.93 -3.72 14.85
C ILE A 182 -4.57 -3.41 16.20
N LEU A 183 -4.45 -4.31 17.19
CA LEU A 183 -5.00 -4.12 18.53
C LEU A 183 -4.40 -2.90 19.23
N TYR A 184 -3.09 -2.70 19.11
CA TYR A 184 -2.43 -1.49 19.62
C TYR A 184 -3.07 -0.23 19.02
N ILE A 185 -3.22 -0.17 17.70
CA ILE A 185 -3.85 0.99 17.04
C ILE A 185 -5.32 1.14 17.43
N LEU A 186 -6.07 0.05 17.59
CA LEU A 186 -7.46 0.10 18.06
C LEU A 186 -7.60 0.74 19.44
N LEU A 187 -6.58 0.69 20.30
CA LEU A 187 -6.66 1.21 21.68
C LEU A 187 -6.20 2.67 21.83
N VAL A 188 -5.27 3.13 21.00
CA VAL A 188 -4.66 4.47 21.14
C VAL A 188 -4.56 5.27 19.84
N GLY A 189 -4.86 4.67 18.70
CA GLY A 189 -4.98 5.38 17.42
C GLY A 189 -3.67 5.67 16.68
N TYR A 190 -2.53 5.18 17.17
CA TYR A 190 -1.23 5.25 16.50
C TYR A 190 -0.53 3.88 16.52
N PRO A 191 0.37 3.59 15.55
CA PRO A 191 1.04 2.30 15.47
C PRO A 191 2.17 2.13 16.51
N PRO A 192 2.44 0.89 16.97
CA PRO A 192 3.52 0.60 17.91
C PRO A 192 4.93 0.74 17.29
N PHE A 193 5.05 0.64 15.97
CA PHE A 193 6.30 0.77 15.24
C PHE A 193 6.15 1.80 14.15
N TRP A 194 7.00 2.82 14.13
CA TRP A 194 6.98 3.85 13.11
C TRP A 194 8.33 4.54 12.98
N ASP A 195 8.77 4.74 11.74
CA ASP A 195 9.89 5.60 11.37
C ASP A 195 9.66 6.07 9.93
N GLU A 196 10.26 7.20 9.56
CA GLU A 196 10.30 7.65 8.17
C GLU A 196 11.27 6.82 7.35
N ASP A 197 12.37 6.39 7.97
CA ASP A 197 13.33 5.47 7.39
C ASP A 197 12.83 4.03 7.57
N GLN A 198 12.50 3.39 6.46
CA GLN A 198 12.03 2.01 6.44
C GLN A 198 13.05 1.02 7.06
N HIS A 199 14.35 1.29 6.95
CA HIS A 199 15.36 0.45 7.59
C HIS A 199 15.27 0.54 9.12
N ARG A 200 15.13 1.75 9.67
CA ARG A 200 14.95 1.95 11.13
C ARG A 200 13.65 1.33 11.63
N LEU A 201 12.55 1.50 10.88
CA LEU A 201 11.29 0.80 11.16
C LEU A 201 11.49 -0.72 11.26
N TYR A 202 12.22 -1.32 10.31
CA TYR A 202 12.51 -2.76 10.35
C TYR A 202 13.40 -3.15 11.53
N GLN A 203 14.30 -2.28 11.99
CA GLN A 203 15.07 -2.55 13.21
C GLN A 203 14.18 -2.51 14.46
N GLN A 204 13.27 -1.54 14.59
CA GLN A 204 12.31 -1.48 15.69
C GLN A 204 11.46 -2.75 15.76
N ILE A 205 10.88 -3.18 14.63
CA ILE A 205 10.08 -4.40 14.53
C ILE A 205 10.90 -5.63 14.94
N LYS A 206 12.10 -5.82 14.37
CA LYS A 206 12.97 -6.96 14.71
C LYS A 206 13.40 -6.96 16.18
N ALA A 207 13.52 -5.80 16.80
CA ALA A 207 13.85 -5.67 18.22
C ALA A 207 12.62 -5.81 19.14
N GLY A 208 11.40 -5.82 18.58
CA GLY A 208 10.17 -5.69 19.38
C GLY A 208 10.15 -4.41 20.20
N ALA A 209 10.74 -3.33 19.68
CA ALA A 209 10.88 -2.06 20.37
C ALA A 209 9.58 -1.24 20.22
N TYR A 210 8.63 -1.52 21.10
CA TYR A 210 7.41 -0.73 21.32
C TYR A 210 7.23 -0.52 22.83
N ASP A 211 6.46 0.48 23.20
CA ASP A 211 6.15 0.82 24.58
C ASP A 211 4.67 1.21 24.75
N PHE A 212 4.29 1.52 25.99
CA PHE A 212 2.96 1.96 26.37
C PHE A 212 3.07 3.35 27.03
N PRO A 213 3.30 4.42 26.24
CA PRO A 213 3.63 5.74 26.78
C PRO A 213 2.43 6.40 27.47
N SER A 214 2.72 7.11 28.55
CA SER A 214 1.76 7.99 29.23
C SER A 214 1.50 9.26 28.39
N PRO A 215 0.31 9.90 28.52
CA PRO A 215 -0.78 9.54 29.42
C PRO A 215 -1.78 8.52 28.82
N GLU A 216 -1.79 8.36 27.50
CA GLU A 216 -2.83 7.63 26.75
C GLU A 216 -3.02 6.18 27.24
N TRP A 217 -1.91 5.53 27.61
CA TRP A 217 -1.88 4.15 28.06
C TRP A 217 -2.12 3.98 29.57
N ASP A 218 -2.11 5.03 30.37
CA ASP A 218 -2.29 4.93 31.83
C ASP A 218 -3.68 4.41 32.19
N THR A 219 -4.66 4.75 31.36
CA THR A 219 -6.06 4.33 31.51
C THR A 219 -6.38 3.01 30.80
N VAL A 220 -5.41 2.42 30.09
CA VAL A 220 -5.58 1.14 29.39
C VAL A 220 -5.35 -0.02 30.35
N THR A 221 -6.29 -0.96 30.37
CA THR A 221 -6.27 -2.11 31.29
C THR A 221 -5.00 -2.95 31.15
N PRO A 222 -4.46 -3.50 32.25
CA PRO A 222 -3.32 -4.40 32.21
C PRO A 222 -3.53 -5.60 31.28
N GLU A 223 -4.76 -6.12 31.21
CA GLU A 223 -5.11 -7.27 30.39
C GLU A 223 -5.09 -6.97 28.89
N ALA A 224 -5.41 -5.73 28.48
CA ALA A 224 -5.24 -5.29 27.11
C ALA A 224 -3.75 -5.28 26.71
N LYS A 225 -2.91 -4.68 27.57
CA LYS A 225 -1.45 -4.62 27.40
C LYS A 225 -0.83 -6.02 27.37
N ASP A 226 -1.29 -6.91 28.24
CA ASP A 226 -0.85 -8.30 28.30
C ASP A 226 -1.18 -9.06 27.02
N LEU A 227 -2.39 -8.91 26.46
CA LEU A 227 -2.74 -9.50 25.18
C LEU A 227 -1.86 -8.97 24.04
N ILE A 228 -1.61 -7.67 24.00
CA ILE A 228 -0.68 -7.05 23.04
C ILE A 228 0.71 -7.65 23.17
N ASN A 229 1.25 -7.77 24.38
CA ASN A 229 2.57 -8.37 24.61
C ASN A 229 2.66 -9.82 24.12
N LYS A 230 1.61 -10.61 24.36
CA LYS A 230 1.51 -11.99 23.88
C LYS A 230 1.45 -12.10 22.35
N MET A 231 0.84 -11.12 21.67
CA MET A 231 0.80 -11.04 20.20
C MET A 231 2.10 -10.49 19.60
N LEU A 232 2.69 -9.46 20.21
CA LEU A 232 3.94 -8.82 19.79
C LEU A 232 5.19 -9.52 20.37
N THR A 233 5.05 -10.81 20.70
CA THR A 233 6.17 -11.65 21.09
C THR A 233 7.06 -11.94 19.88
N ILE A 234 8.35 -11.59 20.00
CA ILE A 234 9.32 -11.66 18.90
C ILE A 234 9.52 -13.09 18.38
N ASN A 235 9.58 -14.07 19.29
CA ASN A 235 9.75 -15.47 18.92
C ASN A 235 8.40 -16.06 18.50
N PRO A 236 8.19 -16.44 17.22
CA PRO A 236 6.91 -16.93 16.75
C PRO A 236 6.45 -18.22 17.43
N SER A 237 7.36 -19.06 17.98
CA SER A 237 6.97 -20.28 18.70
C SER A 237 6.45 -20.02 20.12
N LYS A 238 6.69 -18.83 20.66
CA LYS A 238 6.17 -18.37 21.96
C LYS A 238 4.99 -17.39 21.82
N ARG A 239 4.72 -16.94 20.58
CA ARG A 239 3.65 -16.00 20.29
C ARG A 239 2.31 -16.71 20.44
N ILE A 240 1.35 -16.02 21.07
CA ILE A 240 0.00 -16.54 21.27
C ILE A 240 -0.64 -16.92 19.93
N THR A 241 -1.38 -18.03 19.91
CA THR A 241 -2.18 -18.45 18.76
C THR A 241 -3.54 -17.76 18.73
N ALA A 242 -4.25 -17.78 17.59
CA ALA A 242 -5.60 -17.22 17.50
C ALA A 242 -6.59 -17.91 18.46
N ALA A 243 -6.47 -19.22 18.64
CA ALA A 243 -7.31 -19.98 19.56
C ALA A 243 -7.07 -19.62 21.04
N GLU A 244 -5.82 -19.38 21.43
CA GLU A 244 -5.47 -18.93 22.78
C GLU A 244 -5.87 -17.47 23.01
N ALA A 245 -5.68 -16.60 22.01
CA ALA A 245 -6.07 -15.20 22.09
C ALA A 245 -7.58 -15.04 22.30
N LEU A 246 -8.42 -15.81 21.62
CA LEU A 246 -9.88 -15.80 21.83
C LEU A 246 -10.30 -16.21 23.25
N LYS A 247 -9.48 -17.01 23.94
CA LYS A 247 -9.72 -17.41 25.35
C LYS A 247 -9.20 -16.38 26.35
N HIS A 248 -8.39 -15.41 25.92
CA HIS A 248 -7.79 -14.40 26.79
C HIS A 248 -8.87 -13.61 27.56
N PRO A 249 -8.69 -13.33 28.87
CA PRO A 249 -9.72 -12.67 29.70
C PRO A 249 -10.23 -11.34 29.14
N TRP A 250 -9.35 -10.54 28.54
CA TRP A 250 -9.72 -9.26 27.91
C TRP A 250 -10.72 -9.42 26.74
N ILE A 251 -10.79 -10.61 26.13
CA ILE A 251 -11.77 -10.95 25.09
C ILE A 251 -12.93 -11.77 25.69
N SER A 252 -12.63 -12.90 26.33
CA SER A 252 -13.63 -13.87 26.79
C SER A 252 -14.47 -13.37 27.97
N HIS A 253 -13.91 -12.50 28.80
CA HIS A 253 -14.58 -11.87 29.95
C HIS A 253 -14.69 -10.35 29.76
N ARG A 254 -14.88 -9.88 28.51
CA ARG A 254 -14.97 -8.46 28.15
C ARG A 254 -15.83 -7.63 29.10
N ALA A 255 -16.99 -8.16 29.49
CA ALA A 255 -17.96 -7.43 30.33
C ALA A 255 -17.43 -7.05 31.73
N THR A 256 -16.42 -7.75 32.25
CA THR A 256 -15.82 -7.48 33.56
C THR A 256 -14.38 -7.00 33.48
N VAL A 257 -13.67 -7.28 32.38
CA VAL A 257 -12.24 -7.00 32.25
C VAL A 257 -11.95 -5.78 31.36
N ALA A 258 -12.67 -5.59 30.27
CA ALA A 258 -12.40 -4.49 29.35
C ALA A 258 -13.06 -3.19 29.85
N SER A 259 -12.33 -2.08 29.79
CA SER A 259 -12.85 -0.78 30.23
C SER A 259 -13.99 -0.26 29.34
N CYS A 260 -15.07 0.17 29.97
CA CYS A 260 -16.18 0.90 29.34
C CYS A 260 -16.01 2.42 29.49
N MET A 261 -14.78 2.93 29.58
CA MET A 261 -14.54 4.36 29.54
C MET A 261 -14.48 4.83 28.08
N HIS A 262 -15.14 5.94 27.76
CA HIS A 262 -15.00 6.55 26.45
C HIS A 262 -13.58 7.10 26.27
N ARG A 263 -12.96 6.83 25.11
CA ARG A 263 -11.59 7.24 24.77
C ARG A 263 -11.57 8.25 23.62
N GLN A 264 -11.90 9.51 23.89
CA GLN A 264 -11.95 10.57 22.86
C GLN A 264 -10.58 10.81 22.19
N GLU A 265 -9.50 10.84 22.97
CA GLU A 265 -8.14 11.04 22.43
C GLU A 265 -7.74 9.95 21.42
N THR A 266 -8.17 8.71 21.67
CA THR A 266 -7.98 7.59 20.73
C THR A 266 -8.69 7.84 19.41
N VAL A 267 -9.93 8.34 19.44
CA VAL A 267 -10.72 8.68 18.25
C VAL A 267 -10.04 9.78 17.44
N ASP A 268 -9.51 10.81 18.11
CA ASP A 268 -8.83 11.93 17.45
C ASP A 268 -7.50 11.49 16.80
N CYS A 269 -6.72 10.65 17.49
CA CYS A 269 -5.50 10.05 16.94
C CYS A 269 -5.80 9.13 15.74
N LEU A 270 -6.85 8.30 15.83
CA LEU A 270 -7.30 7.46 14.71
C LEU A 270 -7.68 8.28 13.47
N LYS A 271 -8.32 9.43 13.65
CA LYS A 271 -8.67 10.34 12.56
C LYS A 271 -7.42 10.82 11.79
N LYS A 272 -6.38 11.23 12.52
CA LYS A 272 -5.09 11.63 11.94
C LYS A 272 -4.40 10.45 11.26
N PHE A 273 -4.41 9.28 11.89
CA PHE A 273 -3.83 8.05 11.35
C PHE A 273 -4.49 7.65 10.01
N ASN A 274 -5.82 7.65 9.95
CA ASN A 274 -6.58 7.33 8.75
C ASN A 274 -6.29 8.30 7.59
N ALA A 275 -6.26 9.60 7.87
CA ALA A 275 -5.91 10.61 6.87
C ALA A 275 -4.50 10.38 6.31
N ARG A 276 -3.51 10.18 7.19
CA ARG A 276 -2.11 9.91 6.81
C ARG A 276 -1.97 8.62 5.99
N ARG A 277 -2.67 7.56 6.39
CA ARG A 277 -2.65 6.25 5.73
C ARG A 277 -3.27 6.30 4.34
N LYS A 278 -4.45 6.92 4.18
CA LYS A 278 -5.08 7.10 2.85
C LYS A 278 -4.19 7.90 1.91
N LEU A 279 -3.51 8.92 2.42
CA LEU A 279 -2.55 9.71 1.64
C LEU A 279 -1.35 8.84 1.18
N LYS A 280 -0.72 8.11 2.09
CA LYS A 280 0.42 7.22 1.77
C LYS A 280 0.02 6.04 0.88
N GLY A 281 -1.16 5.46 1.08
CA GLY A 281 -1.67 4.33 0.30
C GLY A 281 -2.01 4.72 -1.14
N ALA A 282 -2.52 5.94 -1.35
CA ALA A 282 -2.69 6.49 -2.69
C ALA A 282 -1.33 6.61 -3.41
N ILE A 283 -0.32 7.18 -2.74
CA ILE A 283 1.05 7.31 -3.25
C ILE A 283 1.63 5.93 -3.59
N LEU A 284 1.59 4.97 -2.66
CA LEU A 284 2.17 3.64 -2.89
C LEU A 284 1.44 2.85 -3.99
N THR A 285 0.12 3.02 -4.15
CA THR A 285 -0.63 2.40 -5.24
C THR A 285 -0.17 2.97 -6.59
N THR A 286 0.02 4.28 -6.66
CA THR A 286 0.62 4.96 -7.82
C THR A 286 2.05 4.45 -8.08
N MET A 287 2.88 4.31 -7.04
CA MET A 287 4.25 3.76 -7.15
C MET A 287 4.32 2.25 -7.46
N LEU A 288 3.36 1.42 -7.03
CA LEU A 288 3.36 -0.03 -7.30
C LEU A 288 2.76 -0.38 -8.67
N ALA A 289 1.81 0.44 -9.14
CA ALA A 289 1.40 0.43 -10.55
C ALA A 289 2.60 0.70 -11.46
N THR A 290 3.57 1.51 -11.00
CA THR A 290 4.85 1.64 -11.69
C THR A 290 5.83 0.50 -11.38
N ARG A 291 5.96 -0.02 -10.13
CA ARG A 291 7.02 -0.97 -9.69
C ARG A 291 6.95 -2.45 -10.10
N ASN A 292 5.79 -3.00 -10.47
CA ASN A 292 5.62 -4.46 -10.66
C ASN A 292 6.33 -5.07 -11.89
N PHE A 293 7.23 -4.33 -12.55
CA PHE A 293 8.04 -4.79 -13.68
C PHE A 293 9.52 -5.04 -13.36
N SER A 294 9.98 -4.72 -12.14
CA SER A 294 11.36 -4.99 -11.71
C SER A 294 11.43 -6.23 -10.83
N GLY A 295 11.75 -7.41 -11.40
CA GLY A 295 12.04 -8.61 -10.60
C GLY A 295 12.53 -9.85 -11.35
N GLY A 296 13.85 -10.01 -11.49
CA GLY A 296 14.52 -11.25 -11.92
C GLY A 296 16.04 -11.21 -11.68
N LYS A 297 16.61 -12.29 -11.12
CA LYS A 297 17.87 -12.39 -10.35
C LYS A 297 19.16 -12.64 -11.15
N SER A 298 20.26 -12.13 -10.57
CA SER A 298 21.67 -12.59 -10.46
C SER A 298 22.15 -13.85 -11.22
N GLY A 299 23.31 -13.69 -11.90
CA GLY A 299 24.26 -14.78 -12.17
C GLY A 299 25.37 -14.41 -13.17
N GLY A 300 26.66 -14.56 -12.76
CA GLY A 300 27.77 -14.86 -13.68
C GLY A 300 29.03 -13.98 -13.59
N ASN A 301 30.04 -14.46 -12.86
CA ASN A 301 31.41 -13.90 -12.77
C ASN A 301 32.12 -13.73 -14.12
N LYS A 302 32.96 -12.68 -14.24
CA LYS A 302 34.22 -12.75 -14.99
C LYS A 302 35.31 -11.86 -14.37
N LYS A 303 36.46 -12.50 -14.10
CA LYS A 303 37.68 -11.97 -13.48
C LYS A 303 38.41 -10.95 -14.38
N ASN A 304 39.13 -10.02 -13.78
CA ASN A 304 40.57 -9.86 -14.05
C ASN A 304 41.32 -9.20 -12.87
N ASP A 305 42.56 -9.67 -12.71
CA ASP A 305 43.45 -9.65 -11.54
C ASP A 305 44.20 -8.32 -11.28
N GLY A 306 44.71 -8.13 -10.05
CA GLY A 306 45.68 -7.05 -9.77
C GLY A 306 46.10 -6.63 -8.33
N VAL A 307 46.20 -7.54 -7.34
CA VAL A 307 47.12 -7.58 -6.15
C VAL A 307 47.59 -6.23 -5.49
N LYS A 308 47.33 -5.91 -4.19
CA LYS A 308 48.08 -6.33 -2.97
C LYS A 308 47.42 -5.88 -1.63
N LYS A 309 47.64 -6.72 -0.60
CA LYS A 309 47.09 -6.82 0.78
C LYS A 309 47.27 -5.61 1.73
N ARG A 310 46.30 -5.42 2.65
CA ARG A 310 46.46 -5.49 4.13
C ARG A 310 45.09 -5.53 4.86
N LYS A 311 45.02 -6.25 5.99
CA LYS A 311 43.82 -6.51 6.82
C LYS A 311 43.60 -5.39 7.86
N SER A 312 42.36 -4.91 8.03
CA SER A 312 41.53 -4.98 9.26
C SER A 312 40.37 -3.97 9.29
N SER A 313 39.18 -4.45 9.69
CA SER A 313 38.04 -3.78 10.37
C SER A 313 37.19 -2.68 9.71
N SER A 314 35.86 -2.91 9.78
CA SER A 314 34.74 -1.93 9.92
C SER A 314 34.18 -1.16 8.70
N SER A 315 32.84 -1.24 8.58
CA SER A 315 31.85 -0.20 8.18
C SER A 315 31.76 0.39 6.76
N VAL A 316 30.60 0.13 6.13
CA VAL A 316 29.71 0.91 5.22
C VAL A 316 30.26 2.16 4.51
N GLN A 317 29.99 2.30 3.20
CA GLN A 317 29.80 3.62 2.56
C GLN A 317 28.63 3.62 1.55
N LEU A 318 27.55 4.27 1.99
CA LEU A 318 26.69 5.14 1.18
C LEU A 318 27.52 6.37 0.80
N MET A 319 27.41 6.86 -0.43
CA MET A 319 27.99 8.15 -0.83
C MET A 319 26.87 9.18 -0.89
N GLU A 320 26.69 9.92 0.21
CA GLU A 320 26.24 11.31 0.17
C GLU A 320 27.50 12.18 0.23
N SER A 321 27.67 13.09 -0.72
CA SER A 321 28.68 14.13 -0.62
C SER A 321 28.11 15.32 0.18
N SER A 322 28.65 15.52 1.37
CA SER A 322 28.51 16.71 2.21
C SER A 322 29.55 17.77 1.84
N GLU A 323 29.10 19.00 1.62
CA GLU A 323 29.57 20.29 2.21
C GLU A 323 28.86 21.43 1.45
N SER A 324 28.11 22.33 2.06
CA SER A 324 28.50 23.22 3.15
C SER A 324 27.29 23.75 3.95
N THR A 325 27.57 24.10 5.20
CA THR A 325 26.76 24.74 6.24
C THR A 325 25.79 25.83 5.75
N ASN A 326 24.49 25.55 5.90
CA ASN A 326 23.48 26.46 6.46
C ASN A 326 22.25 25.63 6.86
N THR A 327 22.20 25.23 8.12
CA THR A 327 21.01 24.65 8.75
C THR A 327 19.95 25.74 8.91
N THR A 328 19.23 26.06 7.83
CA THR A 328 17.87 26.58 7.97
C THR A 328 16.98 25.38 8.20
N ILE A 329 16.39 25.29 9.40
CA ILE A 329 15.31 24.37 9.71
C ILE A 329 14.26 24.53 8.59
N GLU A 330 14.14 23.57 7.68
CA GLU A 330 13.04 23.59 6.71
C GLU A 330 11.75 23.51 7.51
N ASP A 331 10.97 24.57 7.45
CA ASP A 331 9.66 24.69 8.09
C ASP A 331 8.79 23.47 7.74
N GLU A 332 8.09 22.90 8.72
CA GLU A 332 7.24 21.71 8.53
C GLU A 332 6.20 21.95 7.43
N ASP A 333 5.71 23.20 7.31
CA ASP A 333 4.80 23.63 6.24
C ASP A 333 5.45 23.50 4.85
N THR A 334 6.76 23.79 4.75
CA THR A 334 7.52 23.65 3.49
C THR A 334 7.62 22.17 3.09
N LYS A 335 7.83 21.26 4.05
CA LYS A 335 7.88 19.82 3.78
C LYS A 335 6.52 19.30 3.30
N VAL A 336 5.42 19.70 3.94
CA VAL A 336 4.07 19.30 3.55
C VAL A 336 3.74 19.77 2.14
N ARG A 337 4.07 21.01 1.78
CA ARG A 337 3.87 21.55 0.43
C ARG A 337 4.73 20.84 -0.63
N LYS A 338 6.00 20.57 -0.35
CA LYS A 338 6.85 19.75 -1.24
C LYS A 338 6.23 18.37 -1.48
N GLN A 339 5.70 17.72 -0.43
CA GLN A 339 5.04 16.42 -0.55
C GLN A 339 3.73 16.49 -1.37
N GLU A 340 3.00 17.60 -1.30
CA GLU A 340 1.83 17.86 -2.16
C GLU A 340 2.22 17.97 -3.64
N ILE A 341 3.31 18.68 -3.96
CA ILE A 341 3.82 18.81 -5.33
C ILE A 341 4.30 17.47 -5.90
N ILE A 342 4.97 16.64 -5.07
CA ILE A 342 5.33 15.26 -5.46
C ILE A 342 4.06 14.49 -5.83
N LYS A 343 3.05 14.54 -4.97
CA LYS A 343 1.80 13.80 -5.16
C LYS A 343 1.09 14.17 -6.45
N VAL A 344 0.91 15.47 -6.73
CA VAL A 344 0.21 15.89 -7.96
C VAL A 344 1.03 15.54 -9.21
N THR A 345 2.36 15.53 -9.11
CA THR A 345 3.25 15.06 -10.18
C THR A 345 3.14 13.55 -10.43
N GLU A 346 3.03 12.75 -9.38
CA GLU A 346 2.79 11.31 -9.49
C GLU A 346 1.42 11.00 -10.12
N GLN A 347 0.36 11.72 -9.70
CA GLN A 347 -0.99 11.60 -10.27
C GLN A 347 -1.02 11.93 -11.76
N LEU A 348 -0.27 12.95 -12.19
CA LEU A 348 -0.10 13.28 -13.60
C LEU A 348 0.54 12.12 -14.38
N ILE A 349 1.66 11.59 -13.89
CA ILE A 349 2.37 10.49 -14.55
C ILE A 349 1.48 9.25 -14.63
N GLU A 350 0.67 8.99 -13.61
CA GLU A 350 -0.31 7.91 -13.61
C GLU A 350 -1.39 8.11 -14.67
N ALA A 351 -1.94 9.32 -14.81
CA ALA A 351 -2.92 9.63 -15.85
C ALA A 351 -2.34 9.39 -17.25
N ILE A 352 -1.09 9.81 -17.49
CA ILE A 352 -0.37 9.57 -18.75
C ILE A 352 -0.19 8.06 -18.98
N SER A 353 0.33 7.32 -18.00
CA SER A 353 0.60 5.88 -18.12
C SER A 353 -0.67 5.05 -18.37
N ASN A 354 -1.79 5.46 -17.78
CA ASN A 354 -3.08 4.79 -17.95
C ASN A 354 -3.84 5.21 -19.21
N GLY A 355 -3.36 6.21 -19.97
CA GLY A 355 -4.11 6.79 -21.08
C GLY A 355 -5.40 7.49 -20.64
N ASP A 356 -5.46 8.00 -19.41
CA ASP A 356 -6.61 8.72 -18.85
C ASP A 356 -6.54 10.21 -19.19
N PHE A 357 -7.01 10.55 -20.40
CA PHE A 357 -7.00 11.92 -20.90
C PHE A 357 -7.92 12.87 -20.12
N GLU A 358 -9.00 12.35 -19.52
CA GLU A 358 -9.94 13.16 -18.73
C GLU A 358 -9.27 13.66 -17.45
N SER A 359 -8.57 12.78 -16.74
CA SER A 359 -7.78 13.16 -15.55
C SER A 359 -6.62 14.07 -15.92
N TYR A 360 -5.92 13.80 -17.03
CA TYR A 360 -4.83 14.65 -17.53
C TYR A 360 -5.31 16.09 -17.78
N THR A 361 -6.44 16.25 -18.48
CA THR A 361 -7.04 17.56 -18.79
C THR A 361 -7.39 18.36 -17.53
N LYS A 362 -7.82 17.69 -16.45
CA LYS A 362 -8.14 18.37 -15.18
C LYS A 362 -6.90 18.92 -14.45
N MET A 363 -5.73 18.32 -14.69
CA MET A 363 -4.45 18.69 -14.06
C MET A 363 -3.62 19.66 -14.88
N CYS A 364 -4.00 19.93 -16.13
CA CYS A 364 -3.30 20.86 -17.01
C CYS A 364 -4.12 22.12 -17.22
N ASP A 365 -3.46 23.27 -17.31
CA ASP A 365 -4.10 24.49 -17.75
C ASP A 365 -4.52 24.38 -19.23
N PRO A 366 -5.69 24.92 -19.65
CA PRO A 366 -6.08 24.91 -21.06
C PRO A 366 -5.07 25.59 -21.99
N GLY A 367 -4.32 26.59 -21.49
CA GLY A 367 -3.23 27.27 -22.20
C GLY A 367 -1.84 26.75 -21.83
N MET A 368 -1.74 25.51 -21.33
CA MET A 368 -0.46 24.90 -20.97
C MET A 368 0.52 24.95 -22.15
N THR A 369 1.76 25.35 -21.88
CA THR A 369 2.83 25.32 -22.88
C THR A 369 3.74 24.10 -22.68
N ALA A 370 4.27 23.55 -23.78
CA ALA A 370 5.12 22.37 -23.75
C ALA A 370 6.32 22.51 -24.69
N PHE A 371 7.50 22.13 -24.18
CA PHE A 371 8.69 21.83 -24.96
C PHE A 371 8.95 20.33 -24.83
N GLU A 372 8.90 19.56 -25.91
CA GLU A 372 9.18 18.12 -25.86
C GLU A 372 9.80 17.61 -27.17
N PRO A 373 10.49 16.45 -27.16
CA PRO A 373 11.18 15.94 -28.35
C PRO A 373 10.27 15.83 -29.59
N GLU A 374 9.01 15.47 -29.38
CA GLU A 374 8.01 15.36 -30.44
C GLU A 374 7.59 16.68 -31.07
N ALA A 375 7.78 17.80 -30.36
CA ALA A 375 7.56 19.12 -30.91
C ALA A 375 8.68 19.56 -31.86
N LEU A 376 9.74 18.75 -32.04
CA LEU A 376 10.86 18.98 -32.96
C LEU A 376 11.51 20.36 -32.77
N GLY A 377 11.67 20.77 -31.50
CA GLY A 377 12.26 22.06 -31.14
C GLY A 377 11.29 23.25 -31.13
N ASN A 378 10.00 23.03 -31.37
CA ASN A 378 8.97 24.06 -31.27
C ASN A 378 8.34 24.11 -29.88
N LEU A 379 7.84 25.29 -29.49
CA LEU A 379 6.95 25.45 -28.34
C LEU A 379 5.52 25.14 -28.76
N VAL A 380 4.85 24.26 -28.03
CA VAL A 380 3.45 23.88 -28.25
C VAL A 380 2.57 24.53 -27.19
N GLU A 381 1.36 24.96 -27.56
CA GLU A 381 0.36 25.49 -26.63
C GLU A 381 -0.92 24.65 -26.66
N GLY A 382 -1.51 24.46 -25.49
CA GLY A 382 -2.75 23.72 -25.29
C GLY A 382 -2.57 22.21 -25.18
N LEU A 383 -3.70 21.50 -25.16
CA LEU A 383 -3.76 20.07 -24.88
C LEU A 383 -3.98 19.21 -26.13
N ASP A 384 -4.29 19.81 -27.27
CA ASP A 384 -4.64 19.09 -28.49
C ASP A 384 -3.47 18.30 -29.07
N PHE A 385 -2.24 18.81 -28.94
CA PHE A 385 -1.04 18.06 -29.31
C PHE A 385 -0.91 16.76 -28.50
N HIS A 386 -1.14 16.83 -27.20
CA HIS A 386 -1.05 15.67 -26.31
C HIS A 386 -2.22 14.69 -26.51
N ARG A 387 -3.42 15.19 -26.83
CA ARG A 387 -4.62 14.38 -27.12
C ARG A 387 -4.33 13.27 -28.13
N PHE A 388 -3.53 13.57 -29.16
CA PHE A 388 -3.11 12.61 -30.17
C PHE A 388 -2.44 11.36 -29.56
N TYR A 389 -1.56 11.52 -28.57
CA TYR A 389 -0.89 10.39 -27.91
C TYR A 389 -1.85 9.54 -27.07
N PHE A 390 -2.78 10.19 -26.37
CA PHE A 390 -3.79 9.50 -25.57
C PHE A 390 -4.74 8.68 -26.44
N GLU A 391 -5.18 9.24 -27.57
CA GLU A 391 -6.12 8.57 -28.47
C GLU A 391 -5.47 7.45 -29.28
N ASN A 392 -4.23 7.61 -29.73
CA ASN A 392 -3.63 6.72 -30.73
C ASN A 392 -2.50 5.82 -30.20
N LEU A 393 -1.78 6.21 -29.16
CA LEU A 393 -0.59 5.49 -28.70
C LEU A 393 -0.78 4.80 -27.35
N TRP A 394 -1.36 5.48 -26.36
CA TRP A 394 -1.48 4.93 -25.00
C TRP A 394 -2.76 4.12 -24.78
N SER A 395 -3.86 4.44 -25.49
CA SER A 395 -5.12 3.68 -25.45
C SER A 395 -4.99 2.25 -26.00
N ARG A 396 -4.03 1.99 -26.88
CA ARG A 396 -3.82 0.71 -27.58
C ARG A 396 -2.70 -0.15 -26.98
N ASN A 397 -1.97 0.34 -25.98
CA ASN A 397 -0.79 -0.34 -25.48
C ASN A 397 -1.16 -1.39 -24.42
N SER A 398 -0.98 -2.67 -24.77
CA SER A 398 -1.28 -3.80 -23.86
C SER A 398 -0.05 -4.26 -23.05
N LYS A 399 1.15 -3.77 -23.37
CA LYS A 399 2.38 -4.18 -22.69
C LYS A 399 2.66 -3.24 -21.52
N PRO A 400 3.10 -3.76 -20.37
CA PRO A 400 3.26 -2.89 -19.21
C PRO A 400 4.51 -2.01 -19.33
N VAL A 401 4.39 -0.80 -18.81
CA VAL A 401 5.44 0.21 -18.79
C VAL A 401 5.70 0.60 -17.34
N HIS A 402 6.96 0.59 -16.91
CA HIS A 402 7.41 0.94 -15.58
C HIS A 402 8.05 2.33 -15.58
N THR A 403 7.63 3.20 -14.68
CA THR A 403 8.20 4.55 -14.56
C THR A 403 8.84 4.75 -13.19
N THR A 404 10.12 5.13 -13.19
CA THR A 404 10.86 5.53 -11.99
C THR A 404 11.16 7.02 -12.06
N ILE A 405 10.87 7.74 -10.97
CA ILE A 405 11.30 9.12 -10.80
C ILE A 405 12.56 9.11 -9.94
N LEU A 406 13.63 9.74 -10.42
CA LEU A 406 14.89 9.88 -9.71
C LEU A 406 15.17 11.37 -9.44
N ASN A 407 15.73 11.62 -8.26
CA ASN A 407 16.22 12.92 -7.80
C ASN A 407 15.25 14.07 -8.07
N PRO A 408 13.99 14.01 -7.57
CA PRO A 408 13.08 15.12 -7.71
C PRO A 408 13.58 16.33 -6.91
N HIS A 409 13.76 17.46 -7.59
CA HIS A 409 14.09 18.75 -7.00
C HIS A 409 12.91 19.69 -7.12
N ILE A 410 12.47 20.27 -6.00
CA ILE A 410 11.28 21.11 -5.93
C ILE A 410 11.66 22.52 -5.48
N HIS A 411 11.24 23.50 -6.26
CA HIS A 411 11.33 24.92 -5.94
C HIS A 411 9.93 25.47 -5.69
N LEU A 412 9.64 25.86 -4.45
CA LEU A 412 8.41 26.57 -4.10
C LEU A 412 8.62 28.07 -4.36
N MET A 413 7.68 28.70 -5.06
CA MET A 413 7.75 30.11 -5.47
C MET A 413 6.48 30.82 -4.98
N GLY A 414 6.46 31.18 -3.70
CA GLY A 414 5.27 31.69 -3.03
C GLY A 414 4.25 30.58 -2.72
N ASP A 415 3.01 30.96 -2.45
CA ASP A 415 1.96 30.04 -2.00
C ASP A 415 1.25 29.30 -3.15
N GLU A 416 1.32 29.84 -4.36
CA GLU A 416 0.52 29.39 -5.50
C GLU A 416 1.36 28.91 -6.69
N SER A 417 2.69 28.93 -6.60
CA SER A 417 3.55 28.45 -7.67
C SER A 417 4.61 27.48 -7.16
N ALA A 418 4.88 26.44 -7.94
CA ALA A 418 5.95 25.50 -7.68
C ALA A 418 6.54 24.97 -8.98
N CYS A 419 7.82 24.64 -8.96
CA CYS A 419 8.52 23.98 -10.05
C CYS A 419 9.11 22.68 -9.53
N ILE A 420 8.98 21.60 -10.30
CA ILE A 420 9.62 20.32 -10.02
C ILE A 420 10.42 19.86 -11.24
N ALA A 421 11.68 19.50 -11.01
CA ALA A 421 12.57 18.91 -11.99
C ALA A 421 12.99 17.52 -11.53
N TYR A 422 12.98 16.54 -12.44
CA TYR A 422 13.31 15.16 -12.12
C TYR A 422 13.80 14.38 -13.33
N ILE A 423 14.46 13.27 -13.08
CA ILE A 423 14.79 12.29 -14.12
C ILE A 423 13.73 11.20 -14.11
N ARG A 424 13.09 10.98 -15.25
CA ARG A 424 12.13 9.90 -15.45
C ARG A 424 12.78 8.77 -16.23
N ILE A 425 12.88 7.61 -15.62
CA ILE A 425 13.29 6.37 -16.29
C ILE A 425 12.05 5.57 -16.63
N THR A 426 11.88 5.23 -17.91
CA THR A 426 10.76 4.44 -18.42
C THR A 426 11.27 3.11 -18.96
N GLN A 427 10.88 2.02 -18.33
CA GLN A 427 11.19 0.67 -18.78
C GLN A 427 9.96 0.07 -19.47
N TYR A 428 10.14 -0.49 -20.65
CA TYR A 428 9.05 -0.99 -21.49
C TYR A 428 9.51 -2.21 -22.28
N VAL A 429 8.57 -2.92 -22.89
CA VAL A 429 8.87 -4.03 -23.78
C VAL A 429 8.63 -3.57 -25.22
N ASP A 430 9.65 -3.64 -26.08
CA ASP A 430 9.53 -3.27 -27.49
C ASP A 430 8.67 -4.27 -28.29
N ALA A 431 8.39 -4.02 -29.58
CA ALA A 431 7.59 -4.94 -30.41
C ALA A 431 8.21 -6.34 -30.49
N GLY A 432 9.54 -6.43 -30.45
CA GLY A 432 10.30 -7.68 -30.42
C GLY A 432 10.18 -8.47 -29.11
N GLY A 433 9.51 -7.93 -28.09
CA GLY A 433 9.38 -8.59 -26.79
C GLY A 433 10.60 -8.38 -25.88
N ILE A 434 11.54 -7.50 -26.26
CA ILE A 434 12.77 -7.26 -25.52
C ILE A 434 12.53 -6.11 -24.53
N PRO A 435 12.94 -6.24 -23.26
CA PRO A 435 12.89 -5.14 -22.30
C PRO A 435 13.89 -4.04 -22.68
N ARG A 436 13.41 -2.81 -22.73
CA ARG A 436 14.16 -1.59 -22.99
C ARG A 436 14.01 -0.61 -21.83
N THR A 437 14.97 0.28 -21.69
CA THR A 437 14.94 1.39 -20.73
C THR A 437 15.21 2.68 -21.49
N ALA A 438 14.39 3.69 -21.26
CA ALA A 438 14.57 5.05 -21.76
C ALA A 438 14.66 6.01 -20.58
N GLN A 439 15.42 7.08 -20.76
CA GLN A 439 15.55 8.16 -19.79
C GLN A 439 15.06 9.46 -20.41
N SER A 440 14.38 10.26 -19.61
CA SER A 440 13.98 11.61 -19.97
C SER A 440 14.10 12.54 -18.76
N GLU A 441 14.69 13.71 -18.94
CA GLU A 441 14.69 14.75 -17.91
C GLU A 441 13.43 15.61 -18.08
N GLU A 442 12.64 15.75 -17.02
CA GLU A 442 11.38 16.48 -17.06
C GLU A 442 11.36 17.64 -16.06
N THR A 443 10.84 18.77 -16.50
CA THR A 443 10.49 19.91 -15.64
C THR A 443 9.01 20.21 -15.78
N ARG A 444 8.33 20.39 -14.65
CA ARG A 444 6.91 20.76 -14.58
C ARG A 444 6.74 22.02 -13.75
N ILE A 445 6.02 23.00 -14.29
CA ILE A 445 5.66 24.22 -13.58
C ILE A 445 4.19 24.13 -13.19
N TRP A 446 3.97 24.11 -11.88
CA TRP A 446 2.66 24.04 -11.24
C TRP A 446 2.22 25.42 -10.78
N HIS A 447 0.95 25.74 -11.03
CA HIS A 447 0.29 26.94 -10.54
C HIS A 447 -1.05 26.58 -9.91
N ARG A 448 -1.33 27.09 -8.72
CA ARG A 448 -2.55 26.82 -7.98
C ARG A 448 -3.61 27.86 -8.35
N ARG A 449 -4.69 27.43 -9.00
CA ARG A 449 -5.87 28.27 -9.32
C ARG A 449 -7.10 27.67 -8.65
N ASP A 450 -7.87 28.50 -7.95
CA ASP A 450 -9.09 28.08 -7.24
C ASP A 450 -8.88 26.86 -6.32
N GLY A 451 -7.73 26.82 -5.63
CA GLY A 451 -7.34 25.74 -4.72
C GLY A 451 -6.90 24.45 -5.41
N LYS A 452 -6.69 24.44 -6.74
CA LYS A 452 -6.24 23.27 -7.50
C LYS A 452 -4.92 23.55 -8.22
N TRP A 453 -3.98 22.63 -8.11
CA TRP A 453 -2.71 22.67 -8.84
C TRP A 453 -2.94 22.29 -10.31
N GLN A 454 -2.49 23.16 -11.21
CA GLN A 454 -2.53 22.97 -12.65
C GLN A 454 -1.15 23.18 -13.26
N ILE A 455 -0.81 22.41 -14.29
CA ILE A 455 0.43 22.57 -15.04
C ILE A 455 0.25 23.69 -16.03
N VAL A 456 1.11 24.70 -15.94
CA VAL A 456 1.15 25.84 -16.88
C VAL A 456 2.26 25.69 -17.91
N HIS A 457 3.33 24.97 -17.57
CA HIS A 457 4.43 24.69 -18.48
C HIS A 457 5.06 23.32 -18.22
N PHE A 458 5.53 22.69 -19.28
CA PHE A 458 6.23 21.42 -19.25
C PHE A 458 7.45 21.45 -20.18
N HIS A 459 8.56 20.89 -19.70
CA HIS A 459 9.75 20.67 -20.51
C HIS A 459 10.24 19.21 -20.42
N ARG A 460 10.20 18.56 -21.57
CA ARG A 460 10.81 17.33 -22.08
C ARG A 460 12.25 17.40 -22.59
N SER A 461 13.26 16.81 -21.94
CA SER A 461 14.56 16.49 -22.59
C SER A 461 14.83 14.99 -22.68
N GLY A 462 15.69 14.59 -23.62
CA GLY A 462 16.11 13.20 -23.82
C GLY A 462 15.19 12.41 -24.76
N ALA A 463 14.66 11.28 -24.29
CA ALA A 463 13.86 10.37 -25.11
C ALA A 463 12.42 10.89 -25.38
N PRO A 464 11.81 10.52 -26.52
CA PRO A 464 10.41 10.85 -26.79
C PRO A 464 9.45 10.18 -25.76
N SER A 465 8.28 10.80 -25.50
CA SER A 465 7.05 10.18 -24.96
C SER A 465 6.74 8.87 -25.69
N VAL A 466 7.02 8.86 -27.00
CA VAL A 466 6.82 7.72 -27.90
C VAL A 466 8.07 6.87 -27.94
N LEU A 467 8.05 5.78 -27.19
CA LEU A 467 9.13 4.81 -27.23
C LEU A 467 8.95 3.94 -28.48
N PRO A 468 10.00 3.75 -29.30
CA PRO A 468 9.91 2.87 -30.47
C PRO A 468 9.58 1.47 -29.98
N GLN A 469 8.34 1.05 -30.21
CA GLN A 469 7.88 -0.31 -29.98
C GLN A 469 7.96 -1.06 -31.28
#